data_AF-A0A5M9ZQ68-F1
#
_entry.id   AF-A0A5M9ZQ68-F1
#
_cell.length_a   1.000
_cell.length_b   1.000
_cell.length_c   1.000
_cell.angle_alpha   90.00
_cell.angle_beta   90.00
_cell.angle_gamma   90.00
#
_symmetry.space_group_name_H-M   'P 1'
#
loop_
_entity.id
_entity.type
_entity.pdbx_description
1 polymer ?
#
loop_
_entity_poly.entity_id
_entity_poly.type
_entity_poly.pdbx_seq_one_letter_code
_entity_poly.pdbx_strand_id
1 'polypeptide(L)'
;MCRPAYPGLPSSLPRKTNDIDSARSSFPVLQLTDSRFYHTWIPCFISPYLYSMNWRAAVEGRPLIEPMYWQAPENPDAYEVPDEFRFGTELIVSPVVTPNDKAAMRGRADVWLPQGTWFDFFDGRRYTSSAANGRRLEAWRAIDRIPVFAKAGAIIPLQKLPDGENINSTMNPSALRVLVFPGANGTFTMHEDDGTPAAPTADTRMILQWGNGCRFSIEPASGAIDALPSTREWSVVFRGVAPSNATAVHVTVDDHPVDSAGLVAYDEGRLSLTVTVPDVPSTSMLSIVMDDGPAIAANPVEQDVTDLLLHAQMLYRTKELALNAVHELGVDAISAIRTMNRGPRYDKDFWVTEMPDAVSAAIQEILLRS
;
A
#
# COMPACT_ATOMS: atom_id res chain seq x y z
N MET A 1 -16.89 33.16 2.16
CA MET A 1 -16.75 34.60 1.84
C MET A 1 -15.34 35.08 2.22
N CYS A 2 -14.49 35.36 1.24
CA CYS A 2 -13.35 36.29 1.42
C CYS A 2 -13.93 37.71 1.63
N ARG A 3 -13.45 38.61 2.50
CA ARG A 3 -12.12 39.26 2.71
C ARG A 3 -12.28 40.25 3.93
N PRO A 4 -11.26 40.96 4.51
CA PRO A 4 -10.32 41.81 3.78
C PRO A 4 -8.87 41.92 4.31
N ALA A 5 -8.06 42.53 3.44
CA ALA A 5 -6.64 42.85 3.58
C ALA A 5 -6.36 43.99 4.58
N TYR A 6 -5.16 43.98 5.18
CA TYR A 6 -4.56 45.13 5.83
C TYR A 6 -3.39 45.71 4.98
N PRO A 7 -3.18 47.04 4.99
CA PRO A 7 -2.24 47.71 4.09
C PRO A 7 -0.88 48.02 4.74
N GLY A 8 0.16 48.09 3.89
CA GLY A 8 1.26 49.04 4.01
C GLY A 8 2.46 48.67 4.89
N LEU A 9 3.58 48.33 4.25
CA LEU A 9 4.93 48.67 4.73
C LEU A 9 5.83 48.99 3.51
N PRO A 10 6.74 49.97 3.63
CA PRO A 10 7.28 50.70 2.49
C PRO A 10 8.46 50.00 1.79
N SER A 11 8.59 50.39 0.53
CA SER A 11 9.63 50.07 -0.44
C SER A 11 11.02 50.59 -0.04
N SER A 12 12.01 49.71 0.00
CA SER A 12 13.37 49.98 -0.49
C SER A 12 14.24 48.73 -0.35
N LEU A 13 14.69 48.16 -1.48
CA LEU A 13 16.05 47.66 -1.74
C LEU A 13 16.11 47.14 -3.21
N PRO A 14 17.27 47.26 -3.90
CA PRO A 14 17.32 47.50 -5.34
C PRO A 14 17.13 46.23 -6.21
N ARG A 15 16.44 46.42 -7.35
CA ARG A 15 16.38 45.47 -8.47
C ARG A 15 17.79 45.21 -9.02
N LYS A 16 18.26 43.97 -8.91
CA LYS A 16 19.16 43.39 -9.92
C LYS A 16 18.30 42.64 -10.92
N THR A 17 18.20 43.22 -12.10
CA THR A 17 17.72 42.59 -13.34
C THR A 17 18.65 41.42 -13.68
N ASN A 18 18.11 40.22 -13.78
CA ASN A 18 18.65 39.16 -14.64
C ASN A 18 17.48 38.42 -15.25
N ASP A 19 17.46 38.44 -16.59
CA ASP A 19 16.58 37.69 -17.49
C ASP A 19 16.45 36.23 -17.08
N ILE A 20 15.21 35.80 -16.79
CA ILE A 20 14.82 34.39 -16.86
C ILE A 20 13.34 34.34 -17.29
N ASP A 21 13.04 34.73 -18.53
CA ASP A 21 11.66 34.72 -19.07
C ASP A 21 11.54 33.93 -20.38
N SER A 22 12.35 32.88 -20.59
CA SER A 22 12.28 32.07 -21.83
C SER A 22 12.45 30.55 -21.68
N ALA A 23 12.15 29.96 -20.53
CA ALA A 23 12.24 28.49 -20.34
C ALA A 23 10.99 27.85 -19.75
N ARG A 24 9.79 28.29 -20.18
CA ARG A 24 8.50 27.74 -19.72
C ARG A 24 7.80 26.79 -20.69
N SER A 25 8.50 26.25 -21.68
CA SER A 25 7.96 25.20 -22.54
C SER A 25 8.95 24.05 -22.63
N SER A 26 8.47 22.85 -22.32
CA SER A 26 9.17 21.55 -22.38
C SER A 26 9.75 21.08 -21.04
N PHE A 27 8.87 20.69 -20.10
CA PHE A 27 9.24 19.66 -19.12
C PHE A 27 8.87 18.28 -19.70
N PRO A 28 9.83 17.37 -19.90
CA PRO A 28 9.53 16.00 -20.28
C PRO A 28 8.95 15.24 -19.08
N VAL A 29 8.15 14.22 -19.38
CA VAL A 29 7.60 13.20 -18.48
C VAL A 29 8.69 12.72 -17.50
N LEU A 30 8.63 13.21 -16.25
CA LEU A 30 9.56 12.85 -15.19
C LEU A 30 9.04 11.59 -14.49
N GLN A 31 9.89 10.55 -14.54
CA GLN A 31 9.68 9.23 -13.97
C GLN A 31 9.45 9.29 -12.45
N LEU A 32 8.68 8.30 -11.97
CA LEU A 32 8.19 8.04 -10.60
C LEU A 32 9.29 7.84 -9.51
N THR A 33 10.38 8.59 -9.50
CA THR A 33 11.54 8.29 -8.63
C THR A 33 11.89 9.37 -7.59
N ASP A 34 11.09 10.43 -7.43
CA ASP A 34 11.41 11.52 -6.49
C ASP A 34 10.62 11.36 -5.17
N SER A 35 11.31 11.13 -4.04
CA SER A 35 10.73 10.87 -2.72
C SER A 35 9.82 12.00 -2.20
N ARG A 36 10.02 13.21 -2.71
CA ARG A 36 9.14 14.38 -2.42
C ARG A 36 7.75 14.23 -3.03
N PHE A 37 7.59 13.50 -4.12
CA PHE A 37 6.28 13.17 -4.67
C PHE A 37 5.53 12.19 -3.78
N TYR A 38 6.19 11.17 -3.23
CA TYR A 38 5.56 10.15 -2.38
C TYR A 38 4.91 10.74 -1.11
N HIS A 39 5.56 11.67 -0.42
CA HIS A 39 5.04 12.28 0.81
C HIS A 39 3.86 13.26 0.59
N THR A 40 3.77 13.89 -0.58
CA THR A 40 2.64 14.77 -0.93
C THR A 40 1.50 14.02 -1.63
N TRP A 41 1.78 12.92 -2.32
CA TRP A 41 0.79 12.15 -3.09
C TRP A 41 -0.06 11.18 -2.26
N ILE A 42 0.53 10.50 -1.28
CA ILE A 42 -0.20 9.51 -0.46
C ILE A 42 -1.40 10.13 0.27
N PRO A 43 -1.29 11.33 0.90
CA PRO A 43 -2.42 11.97 1.59
C PRO A 43 -3.60 12.28 0.67
N CYS A 44 -3.33 12.73 -0.56
CA CYS A 44 -4.38 12.97 -1.55
C CYS A 44 -5.04 11.64 -1.93
N PHE A 45 -4.26 10.62 -2.29
CA PHE A 45 -4.79 9.32 -2.74
C PHE A 45 -5.65 8.60 -1.68
N ILE A 46 -5.32 8.73 -0.39
CA ILE A 46 -6.03 8.07 0.71
C ILE A 46 -7.21 8.88 1.28
N SER A 47 -7.54 10.03 0.68
CA SER A 47 -8.54 10.96 1.20
C SER A 47 -9.89 10.30 1.55
N PRO A 48 -10.50 9.42 0.72
CA PRO A 48 -11.79 8.81 1.05
C PRO A 48 -11.75 7.96 2.33
N TYR A 49 -10.71 7.13 2.49
CA TYR A 49 -10.49 6.34 3.70
C TYR A 49 -10.22 7.24 4.92
N LEU A 50 -9.37 8.26 4.75
CA LEU A 50 -9.04 9.21 5.81
C LEU A 50 -10.26 9.98 6.30
N TYR A 51 -11.11 10.45 5.39
CA TYR A 51 -12.35 11.14 5.73
C TYR A 51 -13.29 10.22 6.51
N SER A 52 -13.52 8.99 6.03
CA SER A 52 -14.36 8.00 6.73
C SER A 52 -13.85 7.70 8.14
N MET A 53 -12.53 7.58 8.32
CA MET A 53 -11.94 7.38 9.65
C MET A 53 -12.00 8.63 10.54
N ASN A 54 -11.93 9.83 9.97
CA ASN A 54 -12.11 11.09 10.71
C ASN A 54 -13.57 11.28 11.14
N TRP A 55 -14.53 10.90 10.29
CA TRP A 55 -15.95 10.86 10.64
C TRP A 55 -16.17 9.93 11.84
N ARG A 56 -15.56 8.73 11.80
CA ARG A 56 -15.57 7.78 12.91
C ARG A 56 -14.99 8.38 14.19
N ALA A 57 -13.89 9.14 14.09
CA ALA A 57 -13.32 9.83 15.23
C ALA A 57 -14.25 10.90 15.81
N ALA A 58 -14.97 11.63 14.96
CA ALA A 58 -15.93 12.65 15.39
C ALA A 58 -17.20 12.06 16.04
N VAL A 59 -17.71 10.94 15.51
CA VAL A 59 -18.98 10.34 15.94
C VAL A 59 -18.79 9.29 17.05
N GLU A 60 -17.83 8.38 16.91
CA GLU A 60 -17.59 7.29 17.86
C GLU A 60 -16.56 7.67 18.95
N GLY A 61 -15.84 8.79 18.79
CA GLY A 61 -14.75 9.17 19.68
C GLY A 61 -13.50 8.27 19.55
N ARG A 62 -13.38 7.51 18.46
CA ARG A 62 -12.22 6.64 18.20
C ARG A 62 -11.21 7.30 17.26
N PRO A 63 -10.00 7.66 17.73
CA PRO A 63 -9.01 8.33 16.89
C PRO A 63 -8.60 7.47 15.69
N LEU A 64 -8.20 8.15 14.61
CA LEU A 64 -7.63 7.52 13.41
C LEU A 64 -6.37 6.70 13.74
N ILE A 65 -5.48 7.26 14.56
CA ILE A 65 -4.24 6.61 14.98
C ILE A 65 -4.51 5.95 16.32
N GLU A 66 -4.49 4.61 16.33
CA GLU A 66 -4.69 3.81 17.53
C GLU A 66 -3.39 3.08 17.88
N PRO A 67 -2.98 3.02 19.16
CA PRO A 67 -1.84 2.23 19.57
C PRO A 67 -2.16 0.73 19.48
N MET A 68 -1.12 -0.09 19.31
CA MET A 68 -1.28 -1.53 19.04
C MET A 68 -2.03 -2.29 20.13
N TYR A 69 -1.81 -1.95 21.40
CA TYR A 69 -2.44 -2.60 22.55
C TYR A 69 -3.97 -2.42 22.64
N TRP A 70 -4.60 -1.48 21.90
CA TRP A 70 -6.05 -1.28 21.96
C TRP A 70 -6.86 -2.47 21.47
N GLN A 71 -6.35 -3.21 20.48
CA GLN A 71 -7.04 -4.41 19.97
C GLN A 71 -6.52 -5.71 20.57
N ALA A 72 -5.39 -5.66 21.29
CA ALA A 72 -4.79 -6.81 21.94
C ALA A 72 -4.37 -6.47 23.38
N PRO A 73 -5.31 -6.04 24.26
CA PRO A 73 -4.96 -5.57 25.60
C PRO A 73 -4.38 -6.67 26.49
N GLU A 74 -4.72 -7.94 26.21
CA GLU A 74 -4.24 -9.13 26.90
C GLU A 74 -2.84 -9.56 26.47
N ASN A 75 -2.31 -9.00 25.38
CA ASN A 75 -1.01 -9.38 24.86
C ASN A 75 0.07 -8.37 25.30
N PRO A 76 1.03 -8.77 26.15
CA PRO A 76 2.10 -7.88 26.61
C PRO A 76 2.98 -7.38 25.46
N ASP A 77 3.16 -8.17 24.39
CA ASP A 77 4.00 -7.79 23.24
C ASP A 77 3.45 -6.54 22.52
N ALA A 78 2.13 -6.31 22.58
CA ALA A 78 1.49 -5.13 21.97
C ALA A 78 1.84 -3.81 22.67
N TYR A 79 2.38 -3.87 23.90
CA TYR A 79 2.86 -2.72 24.65
C TYR A 79 4.35 -2.42 24.39
N GLU A 80 5.08 -3.35 23.77
CA GLU A 80 6.52 -3.22 23.51
C GLU A 80 6.85 -2.62 22.14
N VAL A 81 5.85 -2.09 21.41
CA VAL A 81 6.00 -1.53 20.07
C VAL A 81 5.64 -0.04 20.01
N PRO A 82 6.56 0.86 20.43
CA PRO A 82 6.29 2.29 20.48
C PRO A 82 6.29 2.97 19.10
N ASP A 83 7.03 2.41 18.14
CA ASP A 83 7.22 2.97 16.79
C ASP A 83 6.26 2.35 15.76
N GLU A 84 5.16 1.75 16.22
CA GLU A 84 4.15 1.10 15.38
C GLU A 84 2.76 1.49 15.84
N PHE A 85 1.88 1.76 14.88
CA PHE A 85 0.51 2.16 15.17
C PHE A 85 -0.47 1.61 14.14
N ARG A 86 -1.73 1.51 14.55
CA ARG A 86 -2.83 1.22 13.65
C ARG A 86 -3.31 2.50 13.00
N PHE A 87 -3.54 2.44 11.70
CA PHE A 87 -4.09 3.53 10.93
C PHE A 87 -5.52 3.19 10.49
N GLY A 88 -6.48 3.64 11.29
CA GLY A 88 -7.89 3.29 11.17
C GLY A 88 -8.16 1.82 11.49
N THR A 89 -9.15 1.23 10.82
CA THR A 89 -9.59 -0.16 11.07
C THR A 89 -8.80 -1.20 10.30
N GLU A 90 -8.16 -0.82 9.20
CA GLU A 90 -7.67 -1.75 8.17
C GLU A 90 -6.14 -1.90 8.12
N LEU A 91 -5.39 -0.89 8.57
CA LEU A 91 -3.94 -0.78 8.35
C LEU A 91 -3.13 -0.77 9.64
N ILE A 92 -1.93 -1.35 9.58
CA ILE A 92 -0.82 -1.16 10.53
C ILE A 92 0.31 -0.45 9.80
N VAL A 93 0.91 0.56 10.43
CA VAL A 93 2.01 1.34 9.89
C VAL A 93 3.18 1.29 10.87
N SER A 94 4.36 0.95 10.36
CA SER A 94 5.58 0.84 11.16
C SER A 94 6.67 1.73 10.50
N PRO A 95 6.73 3.04 10.83
CA PRO A 95 7.68 3.96 10.23
C PRO A 95 9.14 3.55 10.46
N VAL A 96 10.00 3.83 9.48
CA VAL A 96 11.45 3.68 9.63
C VAL A 96 11.99 4.92 10.35
N VAL A 97 12.40 4.74 11.60
CA VAL A 97 12.98 5.81 12.45
C VAL A 97 14.50 5.71 12.60
N THR A 98 15.13 4.77 11.89
CA THR A 98 16.58 4.56 11.89
C THR A 98 17.22 4.99 10.56
N PRO A 99 18.49 5.45 10.55
CA PRO A 99 19.20 5.75 9.31
C PRO A 99 19.30 4.51 8.41
N ASN A 100 19.25 4.72 7.09
CA ASN A 100 19.45 3.64 6.13
C ASN A 100 20.79 2.95 6.33
N ASP A 101 20.78 1.63 6.24
CA ASP A 101 22.00 0.83 6.24
C ASP A 101 22.76 1.02 4.92
N LYS A 102 24.08 1.19 5.00
CA LYS A 102 24.93 1.48 3.84
C LYS A 102 25.15 0.26 2.95
N ALA A 103 25.12 -0.95 3.52
CA ALA A 103 25.32 -2.19 2.79
C ALA A 103 24.02 -2.66 2.14
N ALA A 104 22.91 -2.66 2.88
CA ALA A 104 21.62 -3.07 2.34
C ALA A 104 20.94 -1.99 1.48
N MET A 105 21.36 -0.72 1.61
CA MET A 105 20.70 0.45 0.98
C MET A 105 19.22 0.55 1.32
N ARG A 106 18.85 0.12 2.54
CA ARG A 106 17.48 0.03 3.04
C ARG A 106 17.40 0.49 4.50
N GLY A 107 16.26 1.02 4.86
CA GLY A 107 15.89 1.35 6.23
C GLY A 107 15.25 0.15 6.93
N ARG A 108 15.53 0.01 8.22
CA ARG A 108 15.03 -1.07 9.08
C ARG A 108 13.94 -0.54 10.00
N ALA A 109 12.81 -1.25 10.05
CA ALA A 109 11.78 -1.07 11.07
C ALA A 109 11.57 -2.39 11.81
N ASP A 110 11.46 -2.32 13.13
CA ASP A 110 11.09 -3.46 13.96
C ASP A 110 9.55 -3.51 14.00
N VAL A 111 8.96 -4.59 13.47
CA VAL A 111 7.52 -4.72 13.24
C VAL A 111 6.96 -5.84 14.11
N TRP A 112 5.78 -5.63 14.68
CA TRP A 112 5.00 -6.67 15.35
C TRP A 112 3.62 -6.81 14.72
N LEU A 113 3.36 -7.98 14.14
CA LEU A 113 2.07 -8.31 13.54
C LEU A 113 1.25 -9.17 14.50
N PRO A 114 0.02 -8.75 14.86
CA PRO A 114 -0.93 -9.58 15.59
C PRO A 114 -1.24 -10.90 14.85
N GLN A 115 -1.79 -11.88 15.57
CA GLN A 115 -2.21 -13.15 14.98
C GLN A 115 -3.14 -12.92 13.78
N GLY A 116 -2.82 -13.53 12.64
CA GLY A 116 -3.59 -13.39 11.40
C GLY A 116 -2.73 -13.40 10.14
N THR A 117 -3.38 -13.10 9.02
CA THR A 117 -2.72 -12.88 7.73
C THR A 117 -2.76 -11.41 7.40
N TRP A 118 -1.61 -10.91 6.98
CA TRP A 118 -1.35 -9.52 6.65
C TRP A 118 -0.73 -9.46 5.25
N PHE A 119 -0.92 -8.34 4.57
CA PHE A 119 -0.39 -8.09 3.24
C PHE A 119 0.30 -6.74 3.22
N ASP A 120 1.47 -6.64 2.59
CA ASP A 120 2.08 -5.34 2.34
C ASP A 120 1.18 -4.52 1.41
N PHE A 121 0.89 -3.30 1.85
CA PHE A 121 -0.04 -2.41 1.20
C PHE A 121 0.37 -2.07 -0.23
N PHE A 122 1.66 -1.98 -0.53
CA PHE A 122 2.17 -1.47 -1.82
C PHE A 122 2.34 -2.56 -2.86
N ASP A 123 2.78 -3.75 -2.44
CA ASP A 123 3.28 -4.78 -3.35
C ASP A 123 2.56 -6.13 -3.18
N GLY A 124 1.65 -6.22 -2.20
CA GLY A 124 0.78 -7.38 -2.01
C GLY A 124 1.48 -8.62 -1.46
N ARG A 125 2.74 -8.53 -1.00
CA ARG A 125 3.41 -9.68 -0.38
C ARG A 125 2.72 -10.07 0.92
N ARG A 126 2.54 -11.37 1.12
CA ARG A 126 1.85 -11.95 2.25
C ARG A 126 2.79 -12.17 3.44
N TYR A 127 2.27 -11.86 4.63
CA TYR A 127 2.87 -12.11 5.92
C TYR A 127 1.87 -12.87 6.80
N THR A 128 2.26 -14.03 7.30
CA THR A 128 1.45 -14.80 8.26
C THR A 128 2.05 -14.73 9.65
N SER A 129 1.19 -14.45 10.62
CA SER A 129 1.45 -14.46 12.05
C SER A 129 0.56 -15.55 12.67
N SER A 130 1.11 -16.75 12.84
CA SER A 130 0.36 -17.92 13.33
C SER A 130 0.32 -18.00 14.85
N ALA A 131 1.31 -17.42 15.54
CA ALA A 131 1.40 -17.45 16.99
C ALA A 131 0.34 -16.56 17.64
N ALA A 132 -0.23 -17.03 18.75
CA ALA A 132 -1.25 -16.30 19.50
C ALA A 132 -0.73 -14.95 20.03
N ASN A 133 0.57 -14.87 20.35
CA ASN A 133 1.20 -13.64 20.80
C ASN A 133 1.62 -12.71 19.65
N GLY A 134 1.29 -13.05 18.40
CA GLY A 134 1.74 -12.33 17.23
C GLY A 134 3.16 -12.72 16.81
N ARG A 135 3.71 -11.96 15.86
CA ARG A 135 5.01 -12.22 15.22
C ARG A 135 5.82 -10.93 15.15
N ARG A 136 7.01 -10.94 15.73
CA ARG A 136 8.02 -9.89 15.52
C ARG A 136 8.86 -10.21 14.28
N LEU A 137 9.14 -9.21 13.49
CA LEU A 137 10.03 -9.30 12.33
C LEU A 137 10.69 -7.95 12.06
N GLU A 138 11.86 -7.96 11.44
CA GLU A 138 12.45 -6.75 10.89
C GLU A 138 11.91 -6.55 9.48
N ALA A 139 11.39 -5.38 9.15
CA ALA A 139 11.00 -5.03 7.79
C ALA A 139 12.04 -4.11 7.17
N TRP A 140 12.54 -4.49 5.99
CA TRP A 140 13.55 -3.73 5.25
C TRP A 140 12.92 -3.06 4.03
N ARG A 141 12.98 -1.73 3.96
CA ARG A 141 12.38 -0.95 2.87
C ARG A 141 13.38 0.06 2.30
N ALA A 142 13.25 0.35 1.00
CA ALA A 142 14.03 1.41 0.38
C ALA A 142 13.53 2.79 0.84
N ILE A 143 14.30 3.85 0.59
CA ILE A 143 14.04 5.20 1.12
C ILE A 143 12.69 5.80 0.65
N ASP A 144 12.14 5.30 -0.44
CA ASP A 144 10.87 5.71 -1.04
C ASP A 144 9.66 5.02 -0.41
N ARG A 145 9.85 4.11 0.56
CA ARG A 145 8.77 3.30 1.15
C ARG A 145 8.87 3.19 2.65
N ILE A 146 7.70 3.02 3.26
CA ILE A 146 7.55 2.62 4.66
C ILE A 146 6.77 1.29 4.72
N PRO A 147 7.05 0.43 5.71
CA PRO A 147 6.25 -0.75 5.98
C PRO A 147 4.80 -0.36 6.34
N VAL A 148 3.86 -0.83 5.55
CA VAL A 148 2.41 -0.68 5.79
C VAL A 148 1.76 -2.01 5.51
N PHE A 149 1.01 -2.54 6.47
CA PHE A 149 0.39 -3.84 6.40
C PHE A 149 -1.13 -3.72 6.49
N ALA A 150 -1.83 -4.29 5.51
CA ALA A 150 -3.28 -4.44 5.51
C ALA A 150 -3.67 -5.81 6.03
N LYS A 151 -4.72 -5.88 6.86
CA LYS A 151 -5.25 -7.17 7.33
C LYS A 151 -5.92 -7.94 6.17
N ALA A 152 -5.96 -9.26 6.27
CA ALA A 152 -6.81 -10.06 5.39
C ALA A 152 -8.28 -9.60 5.48
N GLY A 153 -8.96 -9.50 4.34
CA GLY A 153 -10.31 -8.96 4.24
C GLY A 153 -10.41 -7.43 4.28
N ALA A 154 -9.28 -6.71 4.28
CA ALA A 154 -9.30 -5.26 4.28
C ALA A 154 -9.87 -4.68 2.98
N ILE A 155 -10.68 -3.63 3.12
CA ILE A 155 -11.24 -2.85 2.01
C ILE A 155 -10.85 -1.40 2.24
N ILE A 156 -10.11 -0.81 1.28
CA ILE A 156 -9.53 0.53 1.43
C ILE A 156 -9.92 1.37 0.21
N PRO A 157 -10.89 2.29 0.34
CA PRO A 157 -11.25 3.21 -0.72
C PRO A 157 -10.23 4.35 -0.84
N LEU A 158 -9.75 4.55 -2.06
CA LEU A 158 -8.74 5.53 -2.44
C LEU A 158 -9.27 6.32 -3.64
N GLN A 159 -8.85 7.56 -3.80
CA GLN A 159 -9.24 8.38 -4.95
C GLN A 159 -8.28 8.14 -6.12
N LYS A 160 -8.78 7.98 -7.35
CA LYS A 160 -7.91 8.00 -8.53
C LYS A 160 -7.58 9.46 -8.83
N LEU A 161 -6.32 9.85 -8.67
CA LEU A 161 -5.87 11.19 -9.06
C LEU A 161 -5.96 11.31 -10.59
N PRO A 162 -6.69 12.30 -11.13
CA PRO A 162 -6.76 12.50 -12.57
C PRO A 162 -5.44 13.08 -13.10
N ASP A 163 -5.08 12.73 -14.33
CA ASP A 163 -3.92 13.29 -15.00
C ASP A 163 -4.12 14.80 -15.21
N GLY A 164 -3.47 15.62 -14.38
CA GLY A 164 -3.47 17.07 -14.49
C GLY A 164 -4.59 17.82 -13.77
N GLU A 165 -5.40 17.16 -12.93
CA GLU A 165 -6.39 17.85 -12.12
C GLU A 165 -5.81 18.51 -10.85
N ASN A 166 -6.59 19.44 -10.31
CA ASN A 166 -6.32 20.17 -9.08
C ASN A 166 -6.26 19.18 -7.91
N ILE A 167 -5.05 18.71 -7.60
CA ILE A 167 -4.72 17.80 -6.48
C ILE A 167 -5.23 18.25 -5.10
N ASN A 168 -5.71 19.50 -4.99
CA ASN A 168 -6.30 20.10 -3.80
C ASN A 168 -7.82 20.32 -3.90
N SER A 169 -8.50 19.66 -4.84
CA SER A 169 -9.96 19.68 -4.92
C SER A 169 -10.56 19.08 -3.64
N THR A 170 -11.57 19.75 -3.09
CA THR A 170 -12.36 19.27 -1.95
C THR A 170 -13.64 18.57 -2.40
N MET A 171 -13.84 18.40 -3.71
CA MET A 171 -15.02 17.75 -4.27
C MET A 171 -14.88 16.23 -4.20
N ASN A 172 -16.02 15.54 -4.08
CA ASN A 172 -16.06 14.09 -4.14
C ASN A 172 -15.51 13.58 -5.49
N PRO A 173 -14.65 12.56 -5.49
CA PRO A 173 -13.99 12.08 -6.70
C PRO A 173 -14.96 11.34 -7.62
N SER A 174 -14.88 11.61 -8.92
CA SER A 174 -15.62 10.89 -9.96
C SER A 174 -15.02 9.49 -10.24
N ALA A 175 -13.79 9.24 -9.83
CA ALA A 175 -13.11 7.97 -9.99
C ALA A 175 -12.48 7.49 -8.68
N LEU A 176 -12.86 6.28 -8.26
CA LEU A 176 -12.36 5.64 -7.05
C LEU A 176 -11.56 4.39 -7.37
N ARG A 177 -10.50 4.17 -6.61
CA ARG A 177 -9.77 2.90 -6.56
C ARG A 177 -10.00 2.25 -5.21
N VAL A 178 -10.52 1.03 -5.19
CA VAL A 178 -10.72 0.28 -3.93
C VAL A 178 -9.69 -0.84 -3.88
N LEU A 179 -8.79 -0.81 -2.90
CA LEU A 179 -7.90 -1.94 -2.64
C LEU A 179 -8.63 -2.95 -1.75
N VAL A 180 -8.59 -4.21 -2.17
CA VAL A 180 -9.24 -5.33 -1.49
C VAL A 180 -8.19 -6.41 -1.24
N PHE A 181 -8.06 -6.84 0.01
CA PHE A 181 -7.08 -7.86 0.40
C PHE A 181 -7.76 -9.21 0.67
N PRO A 182 -7.25 -10.32 0.11
CA PRO A 182 -7.88 -11.63 0.19
C PRO A 182 -7.71 -12.27 1.57
N GLY A 183 -8.36 -13.41 1.77
CA GLY A 183 -8.11 -14.31 2.92
C GLY A 183 -9.11 -14.21 4.06
N ALA A 184 -10.01 -13.22 4.06
CA ALA A 184 -11.11 -13.14 5.03
C ALA A 184 -12.28 -12.32 4.46
N ASN A 185 -13.45 -12.46 5.08
CA ASN A 185 -14.58 -11.57 4.82
C ASN A 185 -14.28 -10.17 5.35
N GLY A 186 -14.80 -9.16 4.66
CA GLY A 186 -14.59 -7.76 4.98
C GLY A 186 -15.86 -6.94 4.80
N THR A 187 -16.00 -5.87 5.56
CA THR A 187 -17.00 -4.83 5.34
C THR A 187 -16.38 -3.49 5.64
N PHE A 188 -16.67 -2.50 4.80
CA PHE A 188 -16.25 -1.13 4.99
C PHE A 188 -17.36 -0.19 4.54
N THR A 189 -17.68 0.81 5.34
CA THR A 189 -18.62 1.87 4.96
C THR A 189 -17.83 3.13 4.69
N MET A 190 -17.89 3.60 3.45
CA MET A 190 -17.31 4.87 3.06
C MET A 190 -18.34 5.97 3.29
N HIS A 191 -17.92 7.01 3.99
CA HIS A 191 -18.72 8.20 4.27
C HIS A 191 -18.23 9.34 3.38
N GLU A 192 -19.16 10.08 2.77
CA GLU A 192 -18.87 11.25 1.93
C GLU A 192 -19.86 12.36 2.26
N ASP A 193 -19.46 13.63 2.16
CA ASP A 193 -20.34 14.80 2.36
C ASP A 193 -20.10 15.86 1.27
N ASP A 194 -20.78 17.01 1.39
CA ASP A 194 -20.62 18.16 0.49
C ASP A 194 -19.57 19.18 0.98
N GLY A 195 -18.79 18.83 2.01
CA GLY A 195 -17.82 19.69 2.67
C GLY A 195 -18.42 20.78 3.55
N THR A 196 -19.75 20.81 3.76
CA THR A 196 -20.38 21.79 4.66
C THR A 196 -20.34 21.32 6.12
N PRO A 197 -20.13 22.22 7.10
CA PRO A 197 -20.10 21.83 8.50
C PRO A 197 -21.41 21.18 8.95
N ALA A 198 -21.30 20.00 9.58
CA ALA A 198 -22.44 19.19 10.05
C ALA A 198 -23.40 18.74 8.94
N ALA A 199 -22.91 18.61 7.70
CA ALA A 199 -23.63 18.01 6.60
C ALA A 199 -24.07 16.56 6.93
N PRO A 200 -25.24 16.12 6.45
CA PRO A 200 -25.54 14.70 6.42
C PRO A 200 -24.57 13.98 5.47
N THR A 201 -24.16 12.76 5.83
CA THR A 201 -23.28 11.95 4.98
C THR A 201 -24.08 11.10 4.00
N ALA A 202 -23.46 10.84 2.86
CA ALA A 202 -23.80 9.72 2.00
C ALA A 202 -22.94 8.53 2.39
N ASP A 203 -23.59 7.39 2.57
CA ASP A 203 -22.96 6.16 3.03
C ASP A 203 -22.95 5.14 1.87
N THR A 204 -21.76 4.68 1.50
CA THR A 204 -21.54 3.63 0.50
C THR A 204 -20.91 2.43 1.17
N ARG A 205 -21.66 1.32 1.29
CA ARG A 205 -21.17 0.11 1.92
C ARG A 205 -20.51 -0.82 0.92
N MET A 206 -19.34 -1.34 1.28
CA MET A 206 -18.56 -2.30 0.51
C MET A 206 -18.44 -3.59 1.31
N ILE A 207 -18.66 -4.73 0.66
CA ILE A 207 -18.67 -6.05 1.29
C ILE A 207 -17.79 -6.99 0.47
N LEU A 208 -16.86 -7.65 1.15
CA LEU A 208 -16.06 -8.75 0.62
C LEU A 208 -16.51 -10.05 1.29
N GLN A 209 -16.87 -11.01 0.46
CA GLN A 209 -17.10 -12.40 0.85
C GLN A 209 -16.02 -13.27 0.21
N TRP A 210 -15.26 -13.97 1.06
CA TRP A 210 -14.12 -14.79 0.70
C TRP A 210 -14.29 -16.22 1.21
N GLY A 211 -14.13 -17.22 0.34
CA GLY A 211 -14.30 -18.64 0.67
C GLY A 211 -14.05 -19.55 -0.54
N ASN A 212 -15.01 -20.41 -0.88
CA ASN A 212 -14.99 -21.27 -2.08
C ASN A 212 -15.27 -20.48 -3.38
N GLY A 213 -14.85 -19.23 -3.43
CA GLY A 213 -15.27 -18.20 -4.35
C GLY A 213 -14.97 -16.83 -3.74
N CYS A 214 -15.07 -15.78 -4.56
CA CYS A 214 -14.94 -14.42 -4.09
C CYS A 214 -16.08 -13.57 -4.65
N ARG A 215 -16.80 -12.88 -3.77
CA ARG A 215 -17.79 -11.87 -4.14
C ARG A 215 -17.44 -10.56 -3.47
N PHE A 216 -17.25 -9.53 -4.28
CA PHE A 216 -17.11 -8.16 -3.81
C PHE A 216 -18.30 -7.34 -4.31
N SER A 217 -18.97 -6.64 -3.42
CA SER A 217 -20.11 -5.80 -3.78
C SER A 217 -19.97 -4.40 -3.19
N ILE A 218 -20.39 -3.40 -3.98
CA ILE A 218 -20.60 -2.03 -3.57
C ILE A 218 -22.11 -1.81 -3.59
N GLU A 219 -22.69 -1.57 -2.42
CA GLU A 219 -24.12 -1.31 -2.28
C GLU A 219 -24.47 0.10 -2.80
N PRO A 220 -25.72 0.32 -3.23
CA PRO A 220 -26.22 1.66 -3.56
C PRO A 220 -25.93 2.66 -2.44
N ALA A 221 -25.46 3.84 -2.81
CA ALA A 221 -25.28 4.91 -1.84
C ALA A 221 -26.62 5.27 -1.19
N SER A 222 -26.59 5.52 0.10
CA SER A 222 -27.75 5.91 0.91
C SER A 222 -27.47 7.18 1.71
N GLY A 223 -28.51 7.86 2.21
CA GLY A 223 -28.34 9.13 2.91
C GLY A 223 -28.31 10.33 1.94
N ALA A 224 -27.32 11.21 2.09
CA ALA A 224 -27.21 12.46 1.35
C ALA A 224 -26.64 12.29 -0.08
N ILE A 225 -27.29 11.47 -0.90
CA ILE A 225 -26.81 11.09 -2.25
C ILE A 225 -26.61 12.28 -3.21
N ASP A 226 -27.26 13.42 -2.96
CA ASP A 226 -27.12 14.64 -3.76
C ASP A 226 -25.70 15.24 -3.68
N ALA A 227 -24.92 14.89 -2.63
CA ALA A 227 -23.52 15.28 -2.50
C ALA A 227 -22.59 14.46 -3.41
N LEU A 228 -23.07 13.34 -3.97
CA LEU A 228 -22.29 12.44 -4.81
C LEU A 228 -22.42 12.81 -6.30
N PRO A 229 -21.39 12.55 -7.12
CA PRO A 229 -21.55 12.59 -8.57
C PRO A 229 -22.57 11.53 -9.01
N SER A 230 -23.31 11.80 -10.09
CA SER A 230 -24.36 10.90 -10.59
C SER A 230 -23.82 9.52 -11.02
N THR A 231 -22.59 9.48 -11.54
CA THR A 231 -21.89 8.28 -11.97
C THR A 231 -20.44 8.31 -11.51
N ARG A 232 -19.85 7.12 -11.30
CA ARG A 232 -18.46 6.95 -10.89
C ARG A 232 -17.76 5.84 -11.66
N GLU A 233 -16.47 6.03 -11.90
CA GLU A 233 -15.58 4.94 -12.29
C GLU A 233 -15.10 4.22 -11.02
N TRP A 234 -15.25 2.89 -10.98
CA TRP A 234 -14.73 2.05 -9.91
C TRP A 234 -13.60 1.18 -10.42
N SER A 235 -12.40 1.34 -9.85
CA SER A 235 -11.27 0.45 -10.05
C SER A 235 -11.07 -0.42 -8.81
N VAL A 236 -11.61 -1.63 -8.80
CA VAL A 236 -11.46 -2.58 -7.69
C VAL A 236 -10.18 -3.39 -7.90
N VAL A 237 -9.24 -3.31 -6.97
CA VAL A 237 -7.95 -3.98 -7.04
C VAL A 237 -7.87 -5.04 -5.95
N PHE A 238 -7.95 -6.30 -6.34
CA PHE A 238 -7.66 -7.44 -5.48
C PHE A 238 -6.14 -7.60 -5.42
N ARG A 239 -5.53 -7.33 -4.26
CA ARG A 239 -4.08 -7.30 -4.07
C ARG A 239 -3.60 -8.52 -3.29
N GLY A 240 -2.51 -9.14 -3.71
CA GLY A 240 -2.00 -10.38 -3.12
C GLY A 240 -2.71 -11.63 -3.65
N VAL A 241 -3.29 -11.55 -4.85
CA VAL A 241 -3.99 -12.67 -5.50
C VAL A 241 -3.21 -13.17 -6.71
N ALA A 242 -3.26 -14.48 -6.94
CA ALA A 242 -2.65 -15.12 -8.09
C ALA A 242 -3.35 -14.69 -9.39
N PRO A 243 -2.69 -14.82 -10.55
CA PRO A 243 -3.33 -14.56 -11.83
C PRO A 243 -4.57 -15.45 -11.95
N SER A 244 -5.74 -14.84 -12.16
CA SER A 244 -6.97 -15.55 -12.49
C SER A 244 -7.22 -15.47 -13.99
N ASN A 245 -7.87 -16.50 -14.55
CA ASN A 245 -8.34 -16.41 -15.93
C ASN A 245 -9.43 -15.34 -16.00
N ALA A 246 -9.27 -14.35 -16.89
CA ALA A 246 -10.21 -13.23 -17.05
C ALA A 246 -11.65 -13.70 -17.34
N THR A 247 -11.83 -14.89 -17.93
CA THR A 247 -13.14 -15.54 -18.16
C THR A 247 -13.87 -15.96 -16.88
N ALA A 248 -13.23 -15.90 -15.72
CA ALA A 248 -13.81 -16.26 -14.42
C ALA A 248 -14.30 -15.04 -13.62
N VAL A 249 -14.27 -13.82 -14.19
CA VAL A 249 -14.74 -12.60 -13.53
C VAL A 249 -16.08 -12.18 -14.12
N HIS A 250 -17.13 -12.25 -13.31
CA HIS A 250 -18.48 -11.81 -13.63
C HIS A 250 -18.76 -10.47 -12.96
N VAL A 251 -19.11 -9.46 -13.76
CA VAL A 251 -19.44 -8.12 -13.28
C VAL A 251 -20.90 -7.83 -13.56
N THR A 252 -21.65 -7.39 -12.56
CA THR A 252 -23.03 -6.94 -12.73
C THR A 252 -23.26 -5.57 -12.10
N VAL A 253 -24.14 -4.78 -12.73
CA VAL A 253 -24.67 -3.52 -12.20
C VAL A 253 -26.20 -3.67 -12.11
N ASP A 254 -26.76 -3.59 -10.90
CA ASP A 254 -28.18 -3.89 -10.63
C ASP A 254 -28.62 -5.22 -11.25
N ASP A 255 -27.83 -6.27 -11.05
CA ASP A 255 -28.00 -7.62 -11.63
C ASP A 255 -27.95 -7.72 -13.16
N HIS A 256 -27.67 -6.62 -13.88
CA HIS A 256 -27.44 -6.64 -15.31
C HIS A 256 -25.96 -6.92 -15.59
N PRO A 257 -25.63 -7.93 -16.41
CA PRO A 257 -24.25 -8.26 -16.73
C PRO A 257 -23.59 -7.15 -17.54
N VAL A 258 -22.38 -6.79 -17.14
CA VAL A 258 -21.48 -5.89 -17.88
C VAL A 258 -20.45 -6.76 -18.60
N ASP A 259 -20.13 -6.43 -19.85
CA ASP A 259 -19.06 -7.12 -20.58
C ASP A 259 -17.72 -6.89 -19.84
N SER A 260 -17.19 -7.96 -19.23
CA SER A 260 -15.94 -7.91 -18.48
C SER A 260 -14.71 -7.97 -19.39
N ALA A 261 -14.89 -8.21 -20.70
CA ALA A 261 -13.80 -8.22 -21.67
C ALA A 261 -13.16 -6.82 -21.75
N GLY A 262 -11.90 -6.72 -21.32
CA GLY A 262 -11.13 -5.47 -21.31
C GLY A 262 -11.28 -4.63 -20.04
N LEU A 263 -12.11 -5.05 -19.08
CA LEU A 263 -12.20 -4.40 -17.75
C LEU A 263 -11.18 -4.96 -16.75
N VAL A 264 -10.63 -6.14 -17.06
CA VAL A 264 -9.74 -6.88 -16.17
C VAL A 264 -8.29 -6.72 -16.61
N ALA A 265 -7.42 -6.34 -15.67
CA ALA A 265 -5.96 -6.26 -15.86
C ALA A 265 -5.23 -6.92 -14.69
N TYR A 266 -4.07 -7.52 -14.95
CA TYR A 266 -3.24 -8.11 -13.91
C TYR A 266 -1.83 -7.50 -13.92
N ASP A 267 -1.35 -7.08 -12.74
CA ASP A 267 0.00 -6.57 -12.50
C ASP A 267 0.80 -7.63 -11.72
N GLU A 268 1.68 -8.35 -12.41
CA GLU A 268 2.52 -9.41 -11.81
C GLU A 268 3.46 -8.85 -10.75
N GLY A 269 4.01 -7.64 -10.95
CA GLY A 269 4.96 -7.04 -10.01
C GLY A 269 4.33 -6.68 -8.66
N ARG A 270 3.02 -6.45 -8.64
CA ARG A 270 2.23 -6.12 -7.42
C ARG A 270 1.23 -7.19 -7.02
N LEU A 271 1.24 -8.35 -7.67
CA LEU A 271 0.30 -9.46 -7.42
C LEU A 271 -1.16 -8.96 -7.38
N SER A 272 -1.53 -8.08 -8.31
CA SER A 272 -2.76 -7.29 -8.23
C SER A 272 -3.65 -7.52 -9.45
N LEU A 273 -4.86 -8.03 -9.24
CA LEU A 273 -5.93 -8.10 -10.23
C LEU A 273 -6.81 -6.85 -10.10
N THR A 274 -6.93 -6.09 -11.19
CA THR A 274 -7.76 -4.88 -11.26
C THR A 274 -8.97 -5.11 -12.14
N VAL A 275 -10.15 -4.75 -11.65
CA VAL A 275 -11.40 -4.69 -12.41
C VAL A 275 -11.85 -3.24 -12.43
N THR A 276 -11.85 -2.61 -13.61
CA THR A 276 -12.27 -1.21 -13.79
C THR A 276 -13.62 -1.16 -14.47
N VAL A 277 -14.63 -0.60 -13.80
CA VAL A 277 -15.99 -0.46 -14.31
C VAL A 277 -16.31 1.04 -14.41
N PRO A 278 -16.41 1.60 -15.62
CA PRO A 278 -16.75 3.01 -15.82
C PRO A 278 -18.26 3.26 -15.61
N ASP A 279 -18.60 4.53 -15.40
CA ASP A 279 -19.97 5.07 -15.47
C ASP A 279 -21.04 4.34 -14.63
N VAL A 280 -20.66 3.80 -13.46
CA VAL A 280 -21.60 3.15 -12.54
C VAL A 280 -22.41 4.23 -11.81
N PRO A 281 -23.76 4.21 -11.87
CA PRO A 281 -24.58 5.14 -11.11
C PRO A 281 -24.35 4.98 -9.60
N SER A 282 -24.23 6.08 -8.86
CA SER A 282 -24.00 6.02 -7.40
C SER A 282 -25.15 5.37 -6.62
N THR A 283 -26.33 5.25 -7.22
CA THR A 283 -27.52 4.60 -6.65
C THR A 283 -27.67 3.14 -7.10
N SER A 284 -26.72 2.59 -7.86
CA SER A 284 -26.76 1.22 -8.36
C SER A 284 -25.83 0.31 -7.56
N MET A 285 -26.17 -0.97 -7.49
CA MET A 285 -25.33 -2.00 -6.88
C MET A 285 -24.31 -2.52 -7.90
N LEU A 286 -23.02 -2.42 -7.58
CA LEU A 286 -21.95 -3.08 -8.34
C LEU A 286 -21.59 -4.40 -7.66
N SER A 287 -21.54 -5.49 -8.41
CA SER A 287 -21.09 -6.80 -7.91
C SER A 287 -20.03 -7.39 -8.83
N ILE A 288 -18.95 -7.88 -8.23
CA ILE A 288 -17.86 -8.59 -8.88
C ILE A 288 -17.79 -9.98 -8.26
N VAL A 289 -18.04 -11.01 -9.05
CA VAL A 289 -18.06 -12.41 -8.62
C VAL A 289 -16.99 -13.18 -9.38
N MET A 290 -16.22 -13.97 -8.64
CA MET A 290 -15.24 -14.92 -9.13
C MET A 290 -15.59 -16.28 -8.55
N ASP A 291 -16.15 -17.17 -9.38
CA ASP A 291 -16.77 -18.42 -8.91
C ASP A 291 -15.78 -19.36 -8.21
N ASP A 292 -14.60 -19.57 -8.80
CA ASP A 292 -13.55 -20.38 -8.16
C ASP A 292 -12.71 -19.59 -7.14
N GLY A 293 -12.91 -18.26 -7.06
CA GLY A 293 -12.14 -17.33 -6.24
C GLY A 293 -10.67 -17.24 -6.68
N PRO A 294 -10.06 -16.05 -6.72
CA PRO A 294 -8.65 -15.99 -7.06
C PRO A 294 -7.85 -16.57 -5.89
N ALA A 295 -6.92 -17.48 -6.16
CA ALA A 295 -6.05 -18.01 -5.11
C ALA A 295 -5.19 -16.89 -4.51
N ILE A 296 -4.78 -17.01 -3.25
CA ILE A 296 -3.79 -16.09 -2.67
C ILE A 296 -2.45 -16.35 -3.39
N ALA A 297 -1.80 -15.29 -3.90
CA ALA A 297 -0.54 -15.41 -4.61
C ALA A 297 0.57 -15.94 -3.70
N ALA A 298 1.45 -16.77 -4.27
CA ALA A 298 2.72 -17.07 -3.64
C ALA A 298 3.63 -15.83 -3.68
N ASN A 299 4.43 -15.63 -2.63
CA ASN A 299 5.42 -14.55 -2.61
C ASN A 299 6.52 -14.83 -3.64
N PRO A 300 6.89 -13.85 -4.50
CA PRO A 300 7.95 -14.02 -5.49
C PRO A 300 9.34 -13.88 -4.83
N VAL A 301 9.66 -14.83 -3.94
CA VAL A 301 10.83 -14.79 -3.05
C VAL A 301 12.14 -14.63 -3.82
N GLU A 302 12.37 -15.41 -4.88
CA GLU A 302 13.60 -15.31 -5.68
C GLU A 302 13.76 -13.93 -6.34
N GLN A 303 12.67 -13.36 -6.86
CA GLN A 303 12.69 -12.05 -7.49
C GLN A 303 12.98 -10.95 -6.44
N ASP A 304 12.31 -11.01 -5.28
CA ASP A 304 12.49 -10.05 -4.20
C ASP A 304 13.94 -10.07 -3.65
N VAL A 305 14.54 -11.26 -3.50
CA VAL A 305 15.96 -11.42 -3.11
C VAL A 305 16.88 -10.87 -4.20
N THR A 306 16.58 -11.12 -5.47
CA THR A 306 17.35 -10.59 -6.60
C THR A 306 17.35 -9.06 -6.60
N ASP A 307 16.19 -8.44 -6.44
CA ASP A 307 16.05 -6.99 -6.37
C ASP A 307 16.79 -6.40 -5.17
N LEU A 308 16.75 -7.07 -4.00
CA LEU A 308 17.51 -6.68 -2.83
C LEU A 308 19.02 -6.71 -3.10
N LEU A 309 19.54 -7.84 -3.60
CA LEU A 309 20.96 -8.03 -3.83
C LEU A 309 21.50 -7.13 -4.94
N LEU A 310 20.70 -6.79 -5.95
CA LEU A 310 21.10 -5.85 -6.99
C LEU A 310 21.47 -4.48 -6.40
N HIS A 311 20.70 -3.99 -5.43
CA HIS A 311 20.90 -2.69 -4.79
C HIS A 311 21.93 -2.71 -3.65
N ALA A 312 22.21 -3.87 -3.06
CA ALA A 312 23.15 -4.01 -1.95
C ALA A 312 24.59 -3.59 -2.35
N GLN A 313 25.27 -2.84 -1.48
CA GLN A 313 26.67 -2.45 -1.61
C GLN A 313 27.56 -3.54 -0.98
N MET A 314 27.86 -4.57 -1.77
CA MET A 314 28.72 -5.70 -1.37
C MET A 314 29.42 -6.31 -2.59
N LEU A 315 30.37 -7.21 -2.34
CA LEU A 315 31.11 -7.91 -3.39
C LEU A 315 30.17 -8.69 -4.32
N TYR A 316 30.32 -8.49 -5.64
CA TYR A 316 29.50 -9.16 -6.67
C TYR A 316 29.49 -10.68 -6.51
N ARG A 317 30.65 -11.26 -6.17
CA ARG A 317 30.77 -12.70 -5.96
C ARG A 317 29.91 -13.21 -4.80
N THR A 318 29.83 -12.47 -3.70
CA THR A 318 28.95 -12.86 -2.59
C THR A 318 27.49 -12.81 -3.02
N LYS A 319 27.09 -11.83 -3.86
CA LYS A 319 25.72 -11.76 -4.41
C LYS A 319 25.39 -13.00 -5.23
N GLU A 320 26.29 -13.43 -6.12
CA GLU A 320 26.12 -14.61 -6.95
C GLU A 320 25.94 -15.88 -6.11
N LEU A 321 26.79 -16.07 -5.09
CA LEU A 321 26.68 -17.22 -4.17
C LEU A 321 25.37 -17.20 -3.38
N ALA A 322 24.93 -16.02 -2.91
CA ALA A 322 23.68 -15.87 -2.19
C ALA A 322 22.47 -16.16 -3.09
N LEU A 323 22.47 -15.68 -4.34
CA LEU A 323 21.42 -15.97 -5.32
C LEU A 323 21.32 -17.46 -5.63
N ASN A 324 22.45 -18.11 -5.89
CA ASN A 324 22.48 -19.54 -6.17
C ASN A 324 21.98 -20.34 -4.95
N ALA A 325 22.39 -19.96 -3.73
CA ALA A 325 21.90 -20.62 -2.52
C ALA A 325 20.39 -20.46 -2.34
N VAL A 326 19.82 -19.28 -2.60
CA VAL A 326 18.37 -19.04 -2.53
C VAL A 326 17.63 -19.84 -3.59
N HIS A 327 18.15 -19.91 -4.82
CA HIS A 327 17.55 -20.69 -5.89
C HIS A 327 17.57 -22.20 -5.61
N GLU A 328 18.67 -22.72 -5.05
CA GLU A 328 18.81 -24.16 -4.77
C GLU A 328 18.12 -24.61 -3.48
N LEU A 329 18.13 -23.77 -2.43
CA LEU A 329 17.74 -24.16 -1.07
C LEU A 329 16.49 -23.42 -0.56
N GLY A 330 16.05 -22.36 -1.23
CA GLY A 330 14.93 -21.53 -0.78
C GLY A 330 15.13 -20.99 0.64
N VAL A 331 14.20 -21.31 1.55
CA VAL A 331 14.25 -20.87 2.95
C VAL A 331 15.46 -21.46 3.70
N ASP A 332 15.92 -22.66 3.33
CA ASP A 332 17.07 -23.30 3.98
C ASP A 332 18.40 -22.59 3.66
N ALA A 333 18.40 -21.68 2.68
CA ALA A 333 19.55 -20.84 2.33
C ALA A 333 19.99 -19.91 3.48
N ILE A 334 19.11 -19.60 4.45
CA ILE A 334 19.42 -18.69 5.57
C ILE A 334 20.69 -19.12 6.31
N SER A 335 20.82 -20.43 6.58
CA SER A 335 21.97 -20.98 7.29
C SER A 335 23.26 -20.86 6.46
N ALA A 336 23.17 -21.11 5.15
CA ALA A 336 24.31 -20.99 4.24
C ALA A 336 24.78 -19.53 4.15
N ILE A 337 23.85 -18.59 3.91
CA ILE A 337 24.10 -17.15 3.75
C ILE A 337 24.87 -16.57 4.95
N ARG A 338 24.46 -16.92 6.18
CA ARG A 338 25.13 -16.46 7.41
C ARG A 338 26.60 -16.88 7.51
N THR A 339 27.00 -17.93 6.80
CA THR A 339 28.37 -18.45 6.80
C THR A 339 29.19 -18.02 5.58
N MET A 340 28.64 -17.20 4.67
CA MET A 340 29.30 -16.76 3.43
C MET A 340 30.39 -15.70 3.63
N ASN A 341 31.17 -15.83 4.69
CA ASN A 341 32.28 -14.96 5.02
C ASN A 341 33.59 -15.72 4.85
N ARG A 342 34.42 -15.27 3.92
CA ARG A 342 35.74 -15.84 3.63
C ARG A 342 36.75 -14.71 3.43
N GLY A 343 37.66 -14.57 4.39
CA GLY A 343 38.80 -13.66 4.29
C GLY A 343 39.87 -14.10 3.27
N PRO A 344 40.80 -13.19 2.91
CA PRO A 344 41.87 -13.48 1.97
C PRO A 344 42.86 -14.49 2.57
N ARG A 345 43.28 -15.49 1.80
CA ARG A 345 44.31 -16.46 2.23
C ARG A 345 45.74 -16.01 1.95
N TYR A 346 45.92 -15.14 0.96
CA TYR A 346 47.20 -14.61 0.51
C TYR A 346 46.99 -13.24 -0.14
N ASP A 347 48.08 -12.51 -0.38
CA ASP A 347 48.03 -11.21 -1.07
C ASP A 347 47.40 -11.36 -2.47
N LYS A 348 46.39 -10.54 -2.78
CA LYS A 348 45.56 -10.59 -4.01
C LYS A 348 44.69 -11.84 -4.16
N ASP A 349 44.22 -12.46 -3.07
CA ASP A 349 43.16 -13.47 -3.15
C ASP A 349 41.86 -12.82 -3.67
N PHE A 350 41.45 -13.16 -4.89
CA PHE A 350 40.20 -12.67 -5.50
C PHE A 350 38.96 -13.42 -5.01
N TRP A 351 39.15 -14.47 -4.21
CA TRP A 351 38.08 -15.35 -3.77
C TRP A 351 37.49 -14.97 -2.40
N VAL A 352 37.65 -13.71 -2.00
CA VAL A 352 37.08 -13.14 -0.77
C VAL A 352 35.57 -13.02 -0.90
N THR A 353 34.86 -13.35 0.18
CA THR A 353 33.42 -13.12 0.30
C THR A 353 33.13 -12.46 1.64
N GLU A 354 32.22 -11.50 1.60
CA GLU A 354 31.73 -10.80 2.77
C GLU A 354 30.22 -10.61 2.62
N MET A 355 29.47 -11.10 3.59
CA MET A 355 28.02 -10.99 3.73
C MET A 355 27.73 -10.04 4.90
N PRO A 356 27.32 -8.78 4.62
CA PRO A 356 26.93 -7.84 5.66
C PRO A 356 25.70 -8.33 6.42
N ASP A 357 25.69 -8.16 7.75
CA ASP A 357 24.58 -8.63 8.61
C ASP A 357 23.23 -8.04 8.19
N ALA A 358 23.19 -6.75 7.83
CA ALA A 358 21.98 -6.09 7.34
C ALA A 358 21.44 -6.71 6.05
N VAL A 359 22.32 -7.12 5.13
CA VAL A 359 21.91 -7.79 3.89
C VAL A 359 21.40 -9.19 4.21
N SER A 360 22.09 -9.93 5.08
CA SER A 360 21.62 -11.26 5.52
C SER A 360 20.26 -11.18 6.23
N ALA A 361 20.04 -10.16 7.06
CA ALA A 361 18.77 -9.93 7.76
C ALA A 361 17.64 -9.56 6.79
N ALA A 362 17.93 -8.72 5.79
CA ALA A 362 16.96 -8.37 4.75
C ALA A 362 16.60 -9.57 3.86
N ILE A 363 17.56 -10.45 3.52
CA ILE A 363 17.24 -11.70 2.81
C ILE A 363 16.38 -12.62 3.68
N GLN A 364 16.74 -12.75 4.97
CA GLN A 364 15.97 -13.54 5.92
C GLN A 364 14.53 -13.03 6.06
N GLU A 365 14.31 -11.72 6.08
CA GLU A 365 12.96 -11.12 6.06
C GLU A 365 12.15 -11.63 4.87
N ILE A 366 12.72 -11.58 3.66
CA ILE A 366 12.07 -12.02 2.41
C ILE A 366 11.77 -13.52 2.43
N LEU A 367 12.76 -14.34 2.79
CA LEU A 367 12.62 -15.80 2.84
C LEU A 367 11.56 -16.26 3.86
N LEU A 368 11.36 -15.49 4.93
CA LEU A 368 10.37 -15.79 5.96
C LEU A 368 9.00 -15.16 5.69
N ARG A 369 8.78 -14.51 4.55
CA ARG A 369 7.44 -14.10 4.10
C ARG A 369 6.67 -15.37 3.70
N SER A 370 5.79 -15.82 4.60
CA SER A 370 5.02 -17.05 4.48
C SER A 370 3.95 -16.98 3.39
#